data_AF-A0A161W8C6-F1
#
_entry.id   AF-A0A161W8C6-F1
#
_cell.length_a   1.000
_cell.length_b   1.000
_cell.length_c   1.000
_cell.angle_alpha   90.00
_cell.angle_beta   90.00
_cell.angle_gamma   90.00
#
_symmetry.space_group_name_H-M   'P 1'
#
loop_
_entity.id
_entity.type
_entity.pdbx_description
1 polymer ?
#
loop_
_entity_poly.entity_id
_entity_poly.type
_entity_poly.pdbx_seq_one_letter_code
_entity_poly.pdbx_strand_id
1 'polypeptide(L)'
;LQQSTMTKSKAKKRKQTALAELPWKTPKTAASTITPPDSSDDNAASLEPKSLQTVISDEELDIAIETLNTLARFPNLIKSKQCRDLRVAVYDFRQNCASGVNNAPGTNLGLTARITGALTDEKYDDARILLAEMRIRSQEPKLGALCRWVRDLDVISGLSTLPEGEGDGVVTQRSERDKQRLLVLDAVLRACGHSDSNPKAMPLPVSCTPGIALQETWDLRPSTPPQQVYASVLDKTIFDSAPQNLAASLRVIERTSGPLRKPPNHHDALLYTSAPNTIPLTAEHPTVTLYSHPVVPGLSLLKDVLSADECKAIVAAGETVNFLPDAPLREDGDISILAHNFYWVVDTVFHDSLWARVSPFVPPSVGGRVVRGLNRRFRVYRYVPGAEYRAHIDGAWPPSGILPDDTYVYDASPEGKGQSSLFTFLIYLNDEFEGGETTYFLPAAREGTLNAYPVRPVMGGVAMFPHGDARDAPLHEGTGVRKGAKYVIRTEVEYDIKPSEEV
;
A
#
# COMPACT_ATOMS: atom_id res chain seq x y z
N LEU A 1 -23.75 -64.38 -30.94
CA LEU A 1 -23.93 -62.91 -30.85
C LEU A 1 -25.34 -62.61 -30.36
N GLN A 2 -25.53 -62.57 -29.03
CA GLN A 2 -26.61 -61.87 -28.35
C GLN A 2 -26.43 -61.99 -26.82
N GLN A 3 -26.79 -60.91 -26.14
CA GLN A 3 -27.26 -60.80 -24.76
C GLN A 3 -26.28 -60.96 -23.58
N SER A 4 -25.97 -59.79 -23.01
CA SER A 4 -26.18 -59.42 -21.59
C SER A 4 -26.72 -60.49 -20.65
N THR A 5 -25.97 -60.75 -19.58
CA THR A 5 -26.42 -61.39 -18.32
C THR A 5 -25.63 -60.74 -17.17
N MET A 6 -26.31 -60.15 -16.18
CA MET A 6 -26.49 -60.68 -14.80
C MET A 6 -25.15 -60.81 -14.02
N THR A 7 -24.97 -60.43 -12.75
CA THR A 7 -25.91 -60.32 -11.61
C THR A 7 -25.19 -59.76 -10.37
N LYS A 8 -25.98 -59.17 -9.46
CA LYS A 8 -25.71 -58.89 -8.04
C LYS A 8 -25.18 -60.12 -7.28
N SER A 9 -24.50 -59.92 -6.13
CA SER A 9 -24.99 -60.35 -4.79
C SER A 9 -23.92 -60.72 -3.72
N LYS A 10 -24.04 -60.06 -2.55
CA LYS A 10 -23.93 -60.53 -1.13
C LYS A 10 -22.58 -60.94 -0.50
N ALA A 11 -22.19 -60.12 0.50
CA ALA A 11 -22.12 -60.40 1.95
C ALA A 11 -21.72 -61.80 2.48
N LYS A 12 -20.71 -61.88 3.38
CA LYS A 12 -20.83 -62.17 4.84
C LYS A 12 -19.50 -62.57 5.54
N LYS A 13 -19.30 -61.99 6.74
CA LYS A 13 -18.84 -62.57 8.04
C LYS A 13 -17.44 -63.21 8.25
N ARG A 14 -16.77 -62.70 9.30
CA ARG A 14 -16.34 -63.40 10.57
C ARG A 14 -15.80 -62.31 11.53
N LYS A 15 -16.41 -61.95 12.69
CA LYS A 15 -16.45 -62.56 14.05
C LYS A 15 -15.11 -63.21 14.48
N GLN A 16 -14.58 -63.13 15.70
CA GLN A 16 -14.68 -62.31 16.94
C GLN A 16 -13.70 -63.01 17.94
N THR A 17 -13.05 -62.25 18.85
CA THR A 17 -12.61 -62.63 20.22
C THR A 17 -11.29 -63.40 20.47
N ALA A 18 -10.41 -62.83 21.34
CA ALA A 18 -9.79 -63.38 22.58
C ALA A 18 -8.52 -62.56 22.93
N LEU A 19 -8.53 -61.68 23.94
CA LEU A 19 -8.23 -61.87 25.37
C LEU A 19 -6.81 -62.37 25.71
N ALA A 20 -6.17 -61.60 26.60
CA ALA A 20 -5.21 -61.97 27.65
C ALA A 20 -3.72 -61.57 27.47
N GLU A 21 -3.33 -60.67 28.38
CA GLU A 21 -2.12 -60.69 29.21
C GLU A 21 -0.78 -60.09 28.70
N LEU A 22 -0.31 -59.13 29.53
CA LEU A 22 0.97 -58.42 29.55
C LEU A 22 2.18 -59.39 29.74
N PRO A 23 3.43 -58.92 29.58
CA PRO A 23 4.10 -58.45 30.80
C PRO A 23 4.95 -57.17 30.63
N TRP A 24 4.96 -56.43 31.74
CA TRP A 24 5.82 -55.31 32.12
C TRP A 24 7.31 -55.46 31.80
N LYS A 25 7.97 -54.31 31.55
CA LYS A 25 9.16 -53.90 32.33
C LYS A 25 9.29 -52.37 32.40
N THR A 26 9.52 -51.95 33.64
CA THR A 26 9.61 -50.60 34.22
C THR A 26 10.84 -49.79 33.78
N PRO A 27 10.75 -48.44 33.85
CA PRO A 27 11.91 -47.54 33.73
C PRO A 27 12.65 -47.43 35.08
N LYS A 28 13.99 -47.38 35.04
CA LYS A 28 14.86 -47.02 36.18
C LYS A 28 15.24 -45.54 36.04
N THR A 29 14.73 -44.66 36.93
CA THR A 29 15.40 -44.08 38.13
C THR A 29 16.72 -43.39 37.78
N ALA A 30 17.12 -42.21 38.23
CA ALA A 30 16.75 -41.19 39.23
C ALA A 30 17.98 -40.22 39.22
N ALA A 31 18.03 -38.98 39.71
CA ALA A 31 17.41 -38.40 40.89
C ALA A 31 17.60 -36.87 40.93
N SER A 32 16.72 -36.24 41.72
CA SER A 32 16.95 -35.08 42.60
C SER A 32 17.11 -33.70 41.93
N THR A 33 16.35 -32.65 42.31
CA THR A 33 16.01 -32.26 43.68
C THR A 33 14.77 -31.35 43.70
N ILE A 34 13.91 -31.52 44.71
CA ILE A 34 12.76 -30.67 45.03
C ILE A 34 13.11 -29.85 46.29
N THR A 35 12.76 -28.57 46.28
CA THR A 35 12.44 -27.78 47.49
C THR A 35 11.33 -26.77 47.14
N PRO A 36 10.18 -26.75 47.86
CA PRO A 36 9.14 -25.71 47.79
C PRO A 36 9.05 -24.93 49.13
N PRO A 37 8.06 -24.04 49.34
CA PRO A 37 7.57 -22.93 48.52
C PRO A 37 7.78 -21.59 49.26
N ASP A 38 7.60 -20.44 48.59
CA ASP A 38 7.25 -19.21 49.31
C ASP A 38 5.99 -18.62 48.70
N SER A 39 5.04 -18.38 49.59
CA SER A 39 3.66 -17.98 49.38
C SER A 39 3.54 -16.46 49.29
N SER A 40 2.87 -15.95 48.27
CA SER A 40 1.80 -14.95 48.41
C SER A 40 1.34 -14.42 47.05
N ASP A 41 0.03 -14.21 46.97
CA ASP A 41 -0.70 -13.32 46.05
C ASP A 41 -1.28 -13.93 44.75
N ASP A 42 -2.55 -14.30 44.92
CA ASP A 42 -3.67 -14.18 43.98
C ASP A 42 -3.34 -13.70 42.57
N ASN A 43 -3.44 -14.61 41.59
CA ASN A 43 -4.09 -14.32 40.31
C ASN A 43 -4.45 -15.63 39.61
N ALA A 44 -5.73 -15.97 39.64
CA ALA A 44 -6.32 -16.99 38.77
C ALA A 44 -6.28 -16.50 37.32
N ALA A 45 -5.13 -16.62 36.66
CA ALA A 45 -5.02 -16.46 35.22
C ALA A 45 -5.47 -17.78 34.56
N SER A 46 -6.63 -17.73 33.88
CA SER A 46 -7.15 -18.81 33.05
C SER A 46 -6.10 -19.30 32.05
N LEU A 47 -5.83 -20.60 32.07
CA LEU A 47 -5.01 -21.31 31.09
C LEU A 47 -5.68 -21.27 29.71
N GLU A 48 -5.50 -20.20 28.94
CA GLU A 48 -5.92 -20.18 27.54
C GLU A 48 -4.94 -20.98 26.66
N PRO A 49 -5.43 -21.93 25.83
CA PRO A 49 -4.58 -22.69 24.94
C PRO A 49 -3.91 -21.79 23.90
N LYS A 50 -2.57 -21.86 23.81
CA LYS A 50 -1.75 -21.02 22.91
C LYS A 50 -1.58 -21.57 21.48
N SER A 51 -2.10 -22.78 21.20
CA SER A 51 -1.98 -23.44 19.90
C SER A 51 -3.30 -24.06 19.50
N LEU A 52 -3.76 -23.83 18.27
CA LEU A 52 -5.03 -24.38 17.76
C LEU A 52 -5.08 -25.91 17.86
N GLN A 53 -3.94 -26.56 17.62
CA GLN A 53 -3.72 -28.01 17.68
C GLN A 53 -3.94 -28.61 19.07
N THR A 54 -4.03 -27.79 20.12
CA THR A 54 -4.36 -28.26 21.47
C THR A 54 -5.87 -28.38 21.71
N VAL A 55 -6.68 -27.88 20.77
CA VAL A 55 -8.15 -27.81 20.88
C VAL A 55 -8.84 -28.53 19.73
N ILE A 56 -8.24 -28.53 18.52
CA ILE A 56 -8.80 -29.13 17.30
C ILE A 56 -7.66 -29.84 16.55
N SER A 57 -7.91 -31.06 16.05
CA SER A 57 -6.94 -31.77 15.19
C SER A 57 -6.92 -31.23 13.76
N ASP A 58 -5.79 -31.39 13.06
CA ASP A 58 -5.65 -30.91 11.68
C ASP A 58 -6.65 -31.60 10.74
N GLU A 59 -6.92 -32.89 10.94
CA GLU A 59 -7.91 -33.64 10.15
C GLU A 59 -9.35 -33.15 10.36
N GLU A 60 -9.73 -32.81 11.60
CA GLU A 60 -11.07 -32.27 11.89
C GLU A 60 -11.25 -30.88 11.27
N LEU A 61 -10.20 -30.07 11.26
CA LEU A 61 -10.21 -28.75 10.64
C LEU A 61 -10.38 -28.85 9.12
N ASP A 62 -9.64 -29.76 8.47
CA ASP A 62 -9.74 -29.99 7.02
C ASP A 62 -11.15 -30.46 6.62
N ILE A 63 -11.73 -31.40 7.38
CA ILE A 63 -13.10 -31.88 7.13
C ILE A 63 -14.12 -30.74 7.27
N ALA A 64 -13.95 -29.88 8.29
CA ALA A 64 -14.84 -28.73 8.49
C ALA A 64 -14.75 -27.73 7.32
N ILE A 65 -13.53 -27.44 6.85
CA ILE A 65 -13.29 -26.56 5.70
C ILE A 65 -13.92 -27.14 4.43
N GLU A 66 -13.68 -28.42 4.14
CA GLU A 66 -14.24 -29.10 2.97
C GLU A 66 -15.78 -29.13 3.00
N THR A 67 -16.35 -29.37 4.19
CA THR A 67 -17.80 -29.38 4.40
C THR A 67 -18.42 -28.01 4.12
N LEU A 68 -17.83 -26.94 4.67
CA LEU A 68 -18.32 -25.57 4.45
C LEU A 68 -18.20 -25.16 2.97
N ASN A 69 -17.06 -25.45 2.34
CA ASN A 69 -16.84 -25.20 0.91
C ASN A 69 -17.85 -25.96 0.02
N THR A 70 -18.17 -27.20 0.37
CA THR A 70 -19.14 -28.01 -0.36
C THR A 70 -20.55 -27.43 -0.23
N LEU A 71 -20.97 -27.04 0.97
CA LEU A 71 -22.29 -26.44 1.19
C LEU A 71 -22.44 -25.06 0.56
N ALA A 72 -21.37 -24.26 0.51
CA ALA A 72 -21.35 -22.95 -0.15
C ALA A 72 -21.72 -23.03 -1.64
N ARG A 73 -21.44 -24.16 -2.31
CA ARG A 73 -21.82 -24.42 -3.70
C ARG A 73 -23.33 -24.67 -3.88
N PHE A 74 -24.08 -24.90 -2.80
CA PHE A 74 -25.51 -25.20 -2.82
C PHE A 74 -26.31 -24.32 -1.84
N PRO A 75 -26.49 -23.01 -2.11
CA PRO A 75 -27.10 -22.05 -1.17
C PRO A 75 -28.52 -22.41 -0.70
N ASN A 76 -29.29 -23.12 -1.52
CA ASN A 76 -30.64 -23.54 -1.18
C ASN A 76 -30.66 -24.62 -0.08
N LEU A 77 -29.64 -25.47 0.00
CA LEU A 77 -29.51 -26.50 1.03
C LEU A 77 -29.10 -25.90 2.38
N ILE A 78 -28.34 -24.80 2.37
CA ILE A 78 -27.98 -24.04 3.58
C ILE A 78 -29.24 -23.52 4.30
N LYS A 79 -30.26 -23.10 3.54
CA LYS A 79 -31.53 -22.59 4.10
C LYS A 79 -32.44 -23.69 4.66
N SER A 80 -32.11 -24.97 4.42
CA SER A 80 -32.89 -26.10 4.90
C SER A 80 -32.91 -26.18 6.44
N LYS A 81 -33.87 -26.95 6.97
CA LYS A 81 -33.93 -27.26 8.40
C LYS A 81 -32.72 -28.08 8.87
N GLN A 82 -32.13 -28.89 7.99
CA GLN A 82 -30.98 -29.76 8.31
C GLN A 82 -29.72 -28.93 8.61
N CYS A 83 -29.58 -27.76 7.99
CA CYS A 83 -28.46 -26.85 8.21
C CYS A 83 -28.77 -25.79 9.28
N ARG A 84 -29.81 -25.95 10.12
CA ARG A 84 -30.14 -24.96 11.15
C ARG A 84 -29.00 -24.80 12.15
N ASP A 85 -28.54 -25.90 12.73
CA ASP A 85 -27.53 -25.85 13.79
C ASP A 85 -26.17 -25.47 13.23
N LEU A 86 -25.86 -25.88 12.00
CA LEU A 86 -24.67 -25.39 11.28
C LEU A 86 -24.73 -23.88 11.05
N ARG A 87 -25.88 -23.32 10.65
CA ARG A 87 -26.03 -21.87 10.49
C ARG A 87 -25.87 -21.13 11.82
N VAL A 88 -26.38 -21.69 12.92
CA VAL A 88 -26.19 -21.13 14.27
C VAL A 88 -24.71 -21.20 14.66
N ALA A 89 -24.07 -22.35 14.52
CA ALA A 89 -22.65 -22.53 14.83
C ALA A 89 -21.74 -21.64 14.00
N VAL A 90 -22.00 -21.49 12.69
CA VAL A 90 -21.26 -20.58 11.81
C VAL A 90 -21.52 -19.12 12.16
N TYR A 91 -22.75 -18.77 12.56
CA TYR A 91 -23.08 -17.43 13.04
C TYR A 91 -22.33 -17.12 14.34
N ASP A 92 -22.35 -18.02 15.31
CA ASP A 92 -21.64 -17.87 16.59
C ASP A 92 -20.11 -17.86 16.37
N PHE A 93 -19.59 -18.71 15.49
CA PHE A 93 -18.19 -18.72 15.09
C PHE A 93 -17.79 -17.40 14.44
N ARG A 94 -18.57 -16.90 13.48
CA ARG A 94 -18.36 -15.58 12.86
C ARG A 94 -18.42 -14.47 13.91
N GLN A 95 -19.38 -14.55 14.83
CA GLN A 95 -19.53 -13.59 15.90
C GLN A 95 -18.30 -13.62 16.80
N ASN A 96 -17.76 -14.78 17.16
CA ASN A 96 -16.56 -14.92 17.98
C ASN A 96 -15.26 -14.51 17.23
N CYS A 97 -15.14 -14.79 15.93
CA CYS A 97 -14.10 -14.20 15.08
C CYS A 97 -14.18 -12.67 15.07
N ALA A 98 -15.39 -12.13 15.18
CA ALA A 98 -15.68 -10.71 15.30
C ALA A 98 -15.78 -10.21 16.75
N SER A 99 -15.58 -11.03 17.79
CA SER A 99 -15.83 -10.69 19.21
C SER A 99 -14.68 -11.07 20.15
N GLY A 100 -13.46 -11.22 19.63
CA GLY A 100 -12.28 -11.04 20.50
C GLY A 100 -12.44 -9.70 21.24
N VAL A 101 -12.01 -9.61 22.51
CA VAL A 101 -12.24 -8.53 23.48
C VAL A 101 -12.01 -7.09 22.94
N ASN A 102 -11.37 -6.95 21.78
CA ASN A 102 -11.14 -5.70 21.06
C ASN A 102 -12.20 -5.32 20.00
N ASN A 103 -13.25 -6.10 19.73
CA ASN A 103 -14.20 -5.88 18.61
C ASN A 103 -15.68 -5.71 19.02
N ALA A 104 -15.96 -5.29 20.25
CA ALA A 104 -17.34 -5.00 20.67
C ALA A 104 -18.04 -4.01 19.70
N PRO A 105 -19.33 -4.20 19.36
CA PRO A 105 -20.07 -3.28 18.48
C PRO A 105 -19.97 -1.84 18.98
N GLY A 106 -19.51 -0.93 18.11
CA GLY A 106 -19.31 0.49 18.44
C GLY A 106 -17.89 0.89 18.88
N THR A 107 -16.98 -0.07 19.04
CA THR A 107 -15.52 0.21 19.14
C THR A 107 -14.94 0.45 17.75
N ASN A 108 -13.86 1.25 17.67
CA ASN A 108 -13.21 1.56 16.39
C ASN A 108 -12.72 0.30 15.66
N LEU A 109 -12.07 -0.62 16.39
CA LEU A 109 -11.60 -1.87 15.79
C LEU A 109 -12.76 -2.77 15.34
N GLY A 110 -13.84 -2.84 16.13
CA GLY A 110 -15.06 -3.54 15.76
C GLY A 110 -15.73 -2.97 14.50
N LEU A 111 -15.79 -1.63 14.35
CA LEU A 111 -16.29 -0.99 13.13
C LEU A 111 -15.39 -1.27 11.94
N THR A 112 -14.07 -1.12 12.10
CA THR A 112 -13.10 -1.42 11.03
C THR A 112 -13.25 -2.85 10.51
N ALA A 113 -13.39 -3.83 11.40
CA ALA A 113 -13.59 -5.23 11.02
C ALA A 113 -14.92 -5.45 10.28
N ARG A 114 -16.02 -4.85 10.76
CA ARG A 114 -17.35 -4.95 10.14
C ARG A 114 -17.39 -4.28 8.76
N ILE A 115 -16.76 -3.11 8.60
CA ILE A 115 -16.62 -2.42 7.32
C ILE A 115 -15.83 -3.29 6.35
N THR A 116 -14.69 -3.84 6.78
CA THR A 116 -13.88 -4.75 5.96
C THR A 116 -14.70 -5.95 5.50
N GLY A 117 -15.44 -6.60 6.40
CA GLY A 117 -16.30 -7.73 6.04
C GLY A 117 -17.42 -7.34 5.06
N ALA A 118 -18.04 -6.17 5.22
CA ALA A 118 -19.04 -5.67 4.28
C ALA A 118 -18.46 -5.40 2.89
N LEU A 119 -17.25 -4.85 2.81
CA LEU A 119 -16.54 -4.64 1.54
C LEU A 119 -16.20 -5.97 0.85
N THR A 120 -15.68 -6.94 1.60
CA THR A 120 -15.37 -8.29 1.09
C THR A 120 -16.61 -9.01 0.58
N ASP A 121 -17.75 -8.85 1.28
CA ASP A 121 -19.05 -9.42 0.89
C ASP A 121 -19.76 -8.60 -0.20
N GLU A 122 -19.17 -7.50 -0.68
CA GLU A 122 -19.77 -6.53 -1.62
C GLU A 122 -21.11 -5.93 -1.16
N LYS A 123 -21.32 -5.81 0.14
CA LYS A 123 -22.48 -5.16 0.77
C LYS A 123 -22.21 -3.66 0.94
N TYR A 124 -22.24 -2.95 -0.17
CA TYR A 124 -21.85 -1.54 -0.23
C TYR A 124 -22.73 -0.62 0.65
N ASP A 125 -24.04 -0.88 0.75
CA ASP A 125 -24.93 -0.11 1.63
C ASP A 125 -24.59 -0.31 3.12
N ASP A 126 -24.36 -1.57 3.54
CA ASP A 126 -23.93 -1.89 4.90
C ASP A 126 -22.60 -1.20 5.22
N ALA A 127 -21.64 -1.22 4.29
CA ALA A 127 -20.36 -0.55 4.45
C ALA A 127 -20.54 0.97 4.65
N ARG A 128 -21.41 1.62 3.85
CA ARG A 128 -21.71 3.06 3.98
C ARG A 128 -22.37 3.41 5.31
N ILE A 129 -23.30 2.59 5.79
CA ILE A 129 -23.94 2.78 7.11
C ILE A 129 -22.89 2.71 8.22
N LEU A 130 -21.99 1.72 8.16
CA LEU A 130 -20.92 1.54 9.14
C LEU A 130 -19.87 2.68 9.09
N LEU A 131 -19.55 3.19 7.90
CA LEU A 131 -18.67 4.34 7.72
C LEU A 131 -19.30 5.63 8.26
N ALA A 132 -20.61 5.80 8.07
CA ALA A 132 -21.35 6.89 8.69
C ALA A 132 -21.34 6.77 10.23
N GLU A 133 -21.52 5.56 10.78
CA GLU A 133 -21.38 5.30 12.22
C GLU A 133 -19.98 5.66 12.73
N MET A 134 -18.92 5.23 12.02
CA MET A 134 -17.53 5.54 12.33
C MET A 134 -17.30 7.06 12.38
N ARG A 135 -17.79 7.79 11.37
CA ARG A 135 -17.73 9.26 11.31
C ARG A 135 -18.49 9.93 12.45
N ILE A 136 -19.72 9.51 12.75
CA ILE A 136 -20.55 10.07 13.84
C ILE A 136 -19.85 9.88 15.19
N ARG A 137 -19.20 8.73 15.39
CA ARG A 137 -18.43 8.44 16.61
C ARG A 137 -17.07 9.14 16.66
N SER A 138 -16.70 9.92 15.63
CA SER A 138 -15.37 10.52 15.48
C SER A 138 -14.25 9.48 15.60
N GLN A 139 -14.48 8.29 15.03
CA GLN A 139 -13.52 7.20 14.95
C GLN A 139 -12.91 7.17 13.55
N GLU A 140 -11.70 6.65 13.44
CA GLU A 140 -10.93 6.64 12.20
C GLU A 140 -10.31 5.26 11.95
N PRO A 141 -10.27 4.79 10.70
CA PRO A 141 -9.62 3.53 10.41
C PRO A 141 -8.12 3.62 10.66
N LYS A 142 -7.48 2.51 11.02
CA LYS A 142 -6.02 2.43 10.95
C LYS A 142 -5.57 2.59 9.49
N LEU A 143 -4.41 3.21 9.28
CA LEU A 143 -3.84 3.42 7.93
C LEU A 143 -3.85 2.14 7.07
N GLY A 144 -3.43 1.00 7.63
CA GLY A 144 -3.43 -0.26 6.88
C GLY A 144 -4.81 -0.78 6.45
N ALA A 145 -5.88 -0.41 7.18
CA ALA A 145 -7.25 -0.71 6.76
C ALA A 145 -7.69 0.26 5.66
N LEU A 146 -7.40 1.55 5.80
CA LEU A 146 -7.67 2.56 4.78
C LEU A 146 -7.00 2.22 3.44
N CYS A 147 -5.69 1.94 3.44
CA CYS A 147 -4.96 1.52 2.24
C CYS A 147 -5.59 0.30 1.56
N ARG A 148 -6.05 -0.67 2.36
CA ARG A 148 -6.70 -1.88 1.85
C ARG A 148 -8.06 -1.57 1.23
N TRP A 149 -8.92 -0.82 1.92
CA TRP A 149 -10.25 -0.49 1.42
C TRP A 149 -10.19 0.29 0.10
N VAL A 150 -9.29 1.27 0.00
CA VAL A 150 -9.08 2.02 -1.25
C VAL A 150 -8.66 1.08 -2.38
N ARG A 151 -7.68 0.21 -2.12
CA ARG A 151 -7.19 -0.76 -3.11
C ARG A 151 -8.24 -1.79 -3.52
N ASP A 152 -9.07 -2.26 -2.60
CA ASP A 152 -10.09 -3.28 -2.89
C ASP A 152 -11.30 -2.69 -3.65
N LEU A 153 -11.57 -1.39 -3.45
CA LEU A 153 -12.62 -0.66 -4.19
C LEU A 153 -12.22 -0.40 -5.65
N ASP A 154 -10.96 -0.05 -5.91
CA ASP A 154 -10.33 0.10 -7.24
C ASP A 154 -11.25 0.71 -8.32
N VAL A 155 -11.74 1.94 -8.09
CA VAL A 155 -12.80 2.56 -8.90
C VAL A 155 -12.41 3.89 -9.54
N ILE A 156 -11.23 4.42 -9.26
CA ILE A 156 -10.77 5.72 -9.78
C ILE A 156 -10.04 5.59 -11.12
N SER A 157 -9.50 4.41 -11.42
CA SER A 157 -8.63 4.11 -12.55
C SER A 157 -9.14 4.62 -13.90
N GLY A 158 -8.22 5.06 -14.76
CA GLY A 158 -8.52 5.41 -16.15
C GLY A 158 -8.70 6.90 -16.46
N LEU A 159 -8.34 7.83 -15.57
CA LEU A 159 -8.36 9.27 -15.90
C LEU A 159 -7.45 9.61 -17.09
N SER A 160 -6.33 8.89 -17.24
CA SER A 160 -5.42 9.04 -18.39
C SER A 160 -6.00 8.55 -19.71
N THR A 161 -7.10 7.80 -19.70
CA THR A 161 -7.77 7.27 -20.90
C THR A 161 -8.84 8.21 -21.45
N LEU A 162 -9.11 9.32 -20.78
CA LEU A 162 -10.01 10.36 -21.26
C LEU A 162 -9.38 11.07 -22.47
N PRO A 163 -10.08 11.16 -23.63
CA PRO A 163 -9.57 11.84 -24.82
C PRO A 163 -9.21 13.31 -24.56
N GLU A 164 -8.14 13.81 -25.17
CA GLU A 164 -7.75 15.22 -25.09
C GLU A 164 -8.78 16.12 -25.77
N GLY A 165 -9.17 17.22 -25.11
CA GLY A 165 -10.09 18.22 -25.66
C GLY A 165 -11.55 18.06 -25.27
N GLU A 166 -11.92 16.99 -24.56
CA GLU A 166 -13.26 16.80 -23.98
C GLU A 166 -13.24 16.99 -22.44
N GLY A 167 -12.60 18.08 -21.98
CA GLY A 167 -12.58 18.50 -20.57
C GLY A 167 -13.95 18.92 -20.01
N ASP A 168 -15.00 18.96 -20.84
CA ASP A 168 -16.38 19.16 -20.42
C ASP A 168 -17.02 17.82 -20.07
N GLY A 169 -16.73 17.34 -18.85
CA GLY A 169 -17.61 16.39 -18.16
C GLY A 169 -17.97 15.12 -18.95
N VAL A 170 -17.02 14.51 -19.66
CA VAL A 170 -17.26 13.20 -20.27
C VAL A 170 -17.57 12.20 -19.17
N VAL A 171 -18.85 11.85 -19.15
CA VAL A 171 -19.45 10.85 -18.29
C VAL A 171 -18.81 9.52 -18.63
N THR A 172 -17.77 9.11 -17.90
CA THR A 172 -17.37 7.71 -17.94
C THR A 172 -18.62 6.91 -17.56
N GLN A 173 -19.17 6.13 -18.51
CA GLN A 173 -20.32 5.27 -18.19
C GLN A 173 -19.85 4.19 -17.23
N ARG A 174 -20.07 4.43 -15.94
CA ARG A 174 -19.73 3.52 -14.86
C ARG A 174 -20.80 2.45 -14.74
N SER A 175 -20.38 1.21 -14.51
CA SER A 175 -21.31 0.14 -14.16
C SER A 175 -22.02 0.49 -12.84
N GLU A 176 -23.20 -0.11 -12.58
CA GLU A 176 -23.86 0.09 -11.28
C GLU A 176 -22.97 -0.32 -10.10
N ARG A 177 -22.13 -1.35 -10.28
CA ARG A 177 -21.15 -1.78 -9.28
C ARG A 177 -20.10 -0.70 -8.99
N ASP A 178 -19.57 -0.06 -10.04
CA ASP A 178 -18.58 1.02 -9.89
C ASP A 178 -19.21 2.27 -9.27
N LYS A 179 -20.47 2.57 -9.59
CA LYS A 179 -21.21 3.66 -8.93
C LYS A 179 -21.31 3.42 -7.42
N GLN A 180 -21.64 2.20 -7.00
CA GLN A 180 -21.68 1.84 -5.58
C GLN A 180 -20.30 1.90 -4.92
N ARG A 181 -19.26 1.39 -5.57
CA ARG A 181 -17.87 1.47 -5.07
C ARG A 181 -17.41 2.91 -4.89
N LEU A 182 -17.77 3.81 -5.82
CA LEU A 182 -17.43 5.23 -5.72
C LEU A 182 -18.15 5.92 -4.56
N LEU A 183 -19.43 5.58 -4.32
CA LEU A 183 -20.17 6.07 -3.15
C LEU A 183 -19.54 5.60 -1.83
N VAL A 184 -19.04 4.36 -1.80
CA VAL A 184 -18.33 3.82 -0.64
C VAL A 184 -16.97 4.51 -0.47
N LEU A 185 -16.23 4.74 -1.55
CA LEU A 185 -14.96 5.46 -1.50
C LEU A 185 -15.12 6.88 -0.98
N ASP A 186 -16.13 7.61 -1.47
CA ASP A 186 -16.52 8.92 -0.94
C ASP A 186 -16.81 8.86 0.57
N ALA A 187 -17.56 7.86 1.03
CA ALA A 187 -17.83 7.65 2.45
C ALA A 187 -16.57 7.32 3.27
N VAL A 188 -15.64 6.53 2.73
CA VAL A 188 -14.34 6.20 3.36
C VAL A 188 -13.54 7.47 3.59
N LEU A 189 -13.38 8.30 2.57
CA LEU A 189 -12.62 9.55 2.66
C LEU A 189 -13.24 10.53 3.66
N ARG A 190 -14.58 10.68 3.63
CA ARG A 190 -15.30 11.53 4.59
C ARG A 190 -15.19 11.03 6.03
N ALA A 191 -15.15 9.71 6.25
CA ALA A 191 -14.92 9.13 7.58
C ALA A 191 -13.52 9.45 8.11
N CYS A 192 -12.54 9.61 7.21
CA CYS A 192 -11.20 10.07 7.53
C CYS A 192 -11.09 11.61 7.60
N GLY A 193 -12.20 12.36 7.58
CA GLY A 193 -12.18 13.82 7.70
C GLY A 193 -11.84 14.58 6.41
N HIS A 194 -11.66 13.91 5.28
CA HIS A 194 -11.38 14.58 4.01
C HIS A 194 -12.63 15.30 3.49
N SER A 195 -12.43 16.53 3.02
CA SER A 195 -13.47 17.31 2.35
C SER A 195 -12.83 18.35 1.45
N ASP A 196 -13.52 18.67 0.36
CA ASP A 196 -13.16 19.79 -0.48
C ASP A 196 -13.87 21.07 0.00
N SER A 197 -13.07 22.09 0.32
CA SER A 197 -13.55 23.41 0.75
C SER A 197 -13.51 24.47 -0.35
N ASN A 198 -13.11 24.11 -1.58
CA ASN A 198 -13.02 25.03 -2.71
C ASN A 198 -14.41 25.44 -3.22
N PRO A 199 -14.83 26.70 -3.02
CA PRO A 199 -16.15 27.16 -3.47
C PRO A 199 -16.23 27.33 -4.99
N LYS A 200 -15.09 27.29 -5.70
CA LYS A 200 -14.96 27.45 -7.14
C LYS A 200 -14.67 26.13 -7.86
N ALA A 201 -14.80 25.00 -7.18
CA ALA A 201 -14.60 23.70 -7.80
C ALA A 201 -15.55 23.55 -9.01
N MET A 202 -15.01 23.03 -10.11
CA MET A 202 -15.77 22.72 -11.32
C MET A 202 -16.86 21.70 -10.96
N PRO A 203 -18.14 21.99 -11.28
CA PRO A 203 -19.24 21.15 -10.86
C PRO A 203 -19.34 19.88 -11.71
N LEU A 204 -19.75 18.77 -11.09
CA LEU A 204 -20.20 17.59 -11.82
C LEU A 204 -21.70 17.69 -12.13
N PRO A 205 -22.16 17.47 -13.38
CA PRO A 205 -23.59 17.41 -13.69
C PRO A 205 -24.29 16.32 -12.87
N VAL A 206 -25.53 16.58 -12.43
CA VAL A 206 -26.31 15.64 -11.58
C VAL A 206 -26.48 14.27 -12.24
N SER A 207 -26.66 14.25 -13.57
CA SER A 207 -26.77 13.03 -14.37
C SER A 207 -25.52 12.13 -14.32
N CYS A 208 -24.40 12.67 -13.86
CA CYS A 208 -23.10 12.02 -13.80
C CYS A 208 -22.71 11.65 -12.37
N THR A 209 -23.57 11.93 -11.39
CA THR A 209 -23.38 11.51 -9.99
C THR A 209 -23.94 10.08 -9.81
N PRO A 210 -23.21 9.16 -9.16
CA PRO A 210 -21.86 9.35 -8.59
C PRO A 210 -20.77 9.36 -9.67
N GLY A 211 -19.77 10.22 -9.50
CA GLY A 211 -18.70 10.42 -10.48
C GLY A 211 -17.53 11.26 -9.98
N ILE A 212 -16.58 11.52 -10.88
CA ILE A 212 -15.37 12.29 -10.59
C ILE A 212 -15.41 13.58 -11.41
N ALA A 213 -15.23 14.73 -10.76
CA ALA A 213 -15.09 16.03 -11.43
C ALA A 213 -13.61 16.41 -11.51
N LEU A 214 -13.07 16.44 -12.73
CA LEU A 214 -11.72 16.92 -12.99
C LEU A 214 -11.66 18.43 -12.77
N GLN A 215 -10.70 18.86 -11.96
CA GLN A 215 -10.44 20.26 -11.66
C GLN A 215 -9.29 20.78 -12.53
N GLU A 216 -9.09 22.10 -12.52
CA GLU A 216 -7.97 22.72 -13.22
C GLU A 216 -6.63 22.15 -12.71
N THR A 217 -5.75 21.79 -13.64
CA THR A 217 -4.41 21.30 -13.33
C THR A 217 -3.59 22.39 -12.67
N TRP A 218 -3.03 22.09 -11.49
CA TRP A 218 -2.06 22.97 -10.84
C TRP A 218 -0.69 22.81 -11.53
N ASP A 219 -0.38 23.75 -12.41
CA ASP A 219 0.87 23.77 -13.19
C ASP A 219 1.78 24.92 -12.75
N LEU A 220 2.94 24.58 -12.20
CA LEU A 220 3.97 25.52 -11.75
C LEU A 220 5.22 25.49 -12.64
N ARG A 221 5.16 24.83 -13.80
CA ARG A 221 6.28 24.80 -14.75
C ARG A 221 6.62 26.22 -15.23
N PRO A 222 7.91 26.50 -15.49
CA PRO A 222 8.29 27.75 -16.13
C PRO A 222 7.73 27.81 -17.56
N SER A 223 7.68 29.03 -18.12
CA SER A 223 7.30 29.23 -19.53
C SER A 223 8.39 28.79 -20.53
N THR A 224 9.58 28.44 -20.04
CA THR A 224 10.68 27.94 -20.86
C THR A 224 10.37 26.53 -21.38
N PRO A 225 10.81 26.18 -22.61
CA PRO A 225 10.64 24.84 -23.13
C PRO A 225 11.23 23.76 -22.19
N PRO A 226 10.51 22.63 -21.97
CA PRO A 226 11.02 21.50 -21.19
C PRO A 226 12.30 20.91 -21.77
N GLN A 227 13.18 20.43 -20.89
CA GLN A 227 14.38 19.67 -21.27
C GLN A 227 13.97 18.35 -21.93
N GLN A 228 14.62 17.97 -23.03
CA GLN A 228 14.28 16.74 -23.77
C GLN A 228 14.98 15.51 -23.17
N VAL A 229 14.74 15.23 -21.89
CA VAL A 229 15.43 14.17 -21.14
C VAL A 229 15.16 12.80 -21.75
N TYR A 230 13.91 12.45 -22.02
CA TYR A 230 13.59 11.13 -22.56
C TYR A 230 14.14 10.93 -23.99
N ALA A 231 14.18 11.98 -24.81
CA ALA A 231 14.83 11.90 -26.12
C ALA A 231 16.32 11.53 -25.99
N SER A 232 17.02 12.14 -25.02
CA SER A 232 18.43 11.81 -24.75
C SER A 232 18.63 10.37 -24.23
N VAL A 233 17.62 9.78 -23.60
CA VAL A 233 17.65 8.35 -23.20
C VAL A 233 17.54 7.46 -24.44
N LEU A 234 16.66 7.81 -25.37
CA LEU A 234 16.42 7.05 -26.60
C LEU A 234 17.64 7.07 -27.53
N ASP A 235 18.28 8.23 -27.71
CA ASP A 235 19.48 8.37 -28.55
C ASP A 235 20.81 8.08 -27.82
N LYS A 236 20.73 7.75 -26.52
CA LYS A 236 21.85 7.40 -25.63
C LYS A 236 22.77 8.57 -25.24
N THR A 237 22.46 9.81 -25.61
CA THR A 237 23.22 10.99 -25.15
C THR A 237 23.01 11.32 -23.67
N ILE A 238 22.00 10.73 -23.00
CA ILE A 238 21.81 10.87 -21.55
C ILE A 238 23.06 10.45 -20.75
N PHE A 239 23.85 9.51 -21.28
CA PHE A 239 25.06 9.04 -20.63
C PHE A 239 26.21 10.05 -20.66
N ASP A 240 26.11 11.12 -21.46
CA ASP A 240 27.05 12.26 -21.39
C ASP A 240 26.87 13.05 -20.07
N SER A 241 25.69 12.91 -19.44
CA SER A 241 25.42 13.44 -18.09
C SER A 241 25.80 12.47 -16.96
N ALA A 242 26.31 11.28 -17.30
CA ALA A 242 26.73 10.31 -16.31
C ALA A 242 28.03 10.75 -15.61
N PRO A 243 28.12 10.64 -14.28
CA PRO A 243 29.37 10.80 -13.56
C PRO A 243 30.44 9.79 -14.04
N GLN A 244 31.71 10.16 -13.94
CA GLN A 244 32.81 9.25 -14.28
C GLN A 244 32.73 7.97 -13.43
N ASN A 245 32.95 6.81 -14.06
CA ASN A 245 32.93 5.49 -13.41
C ASN A 245 31.59 5.11 -12.74
N LEU A 246 30.47 5.69 -13.17
CA LEU A 246 29.13 5.42 -12.64
C LEU A 246 28.81 3.91 -12.53
N ALA A 247 29.02 3.15 -13.62
CA ALA A 247 28.72 1.71 -13.65
C ALA A 247 29.53 0.91 -12.63
N ALA A 248 30.81 1.26 -12.42
CA ALA A 248 31.67 0.59 -11.44
C ALA A 248 31.35 1.03 -9.99
N SER A 249 30.66 2.15 -9.82
CA SER A 249 30.32 2.73 -8.52
C SER A 249 28.98 2.22 -7.99
N LEU A 250 28.13 1.65 -8.85
CA LEU A 250 26.86 1.04 -8.49
C LEU A 250 27.04 -0.46 -8.26
N ARG A 251 26.50 -0.96 -7.13
CA ARG A 251 26.54 -2.38 -6.79
C ARG A 251 25.24 -2.85 -6.18
N VAL A 252 24.87 -4.10 -6.46
CA VAL A 252 23.68 -4.74 -5.88
C VAL A 252 24.01 -5.21 -4.47
N ILE A 253 23.21 -4.79 -3.50
CA ILE A 253 23.34 -5.17 -2.08
C ILE A 253 22.27 -6.17 -1.63
N GLU A 254 21.15 -6.23 -2.35
CA GLU A 254 20.09 -7.17 -2.08
C GLU A 254 19.41 -7.58 -3.39
N ARG A 255 19.06 -8.86 -3.50
CA ARG A 255 18.26 -9.39 -4.61
C ARG A 255 17.10 -10.20 -4.04
N THR A 256 15.87 -9.74 -4.29
CA THR A 256 14.67 -10.55 -4.06
C THR A 256 14.24 -11.15 -5.39
N SER A 257 14.25 -12.49 -5.48
CA SER A 257 13.78 -13.16 -6.70
C SER A 257 12.31 -12.84 -6.97
N GLY A 258 11.94 -12.66 -8.24
CA GLY A 258 10.59 -12.28 -8.68
C GLY A 258 9.46 -13.06 -7.98
N PRO A 259 9.46 -14.41 -7.99
CA PRO A 259 8.46 -15.22 -7.30
C PRO A 259 8.39 -15.04 -5.78
N LEU A 260 9.46 -14.55 -5.14
CA LEU A 260 9.54 -14.29 -3.70
C LEU A 260 9.18 -12.85 -3.32
N ARG A 261 8.98 -11.96 -4.31
CA ARG A 261 8.48 -10.60 -4.05
C ARG A 261 7.05 -10.68 -3.48
N LYS A 262 6.62 -9.58 -2.86
CA LYS A 262 5.27 -9.45 -2.28
C LYS A 262 4.60 -8.21 -2.88
N PRO A 263 3.64 -8.36 -3.82
CA PRO A 263 3.22 -9.63 -4.44
C PRO A 263 4.30 -10.26 -5.34
N PRO A 264 4.20 -11.57 -5.64
CA PRO A 264 5.09 -12.24 -6.60
C PRO A 264 5.12 -11.51 -7.95
N ASN A 265 6.25 -11.58 -8.65
CA ASN A 265 6.51 -10.79 -9.85
C ASN A 265 7.27 -11.60 -10.91
N HIS A 266 7.14 -11.20 -12.17
CA HIS A 266 7.93 -11.77 -13.27
C HIS A 266 9.41 -11.39 -13.21
N HIS A 267 9.76 -10.26 -12.57
CA HIS A 267 11.13 -9.76 -12.50
C HIS A 267 11.62 -9.64 -11.06
N ASP A 268 12.92 -9.89 -10.89
CA ASP A 268 13.60 -9.70 -9.61
C ASP A 268 13.57 -8.24 -9.17
N ALA A 269 13.61 -8.02 -7.86
CA ALA A 269 13.89 -6.72 -7.28
C ALA A 269 15.37 -6.67 -6.91
N LEU A 270 16.11 -5.78 -7.56
CA LEU A 270 17.51 -5.50 -7.25
C LEU A 270 17.59 -4.20 -6.46
N LEU A 271 18.17 -4.25 -5.27
CA LEU A 271 18.49 -3.08 -4.48
C LEU A 271 19.95 -2.72 -4.70
N TYR A 272 20.19 -1.53 -5.21
CA TYR A 272 21.53 -1.00 -5.44
C TYR A 272 21.94 -0.07 -4.31
N THR A 273 23.24 0.11 -4.16
CA THR A 273 23.83 1.28 -3.52
C THR A 273 24.98 1.81 -4.38
N SER A 274 25.50 2.98 -4.01
CA SER A 274 26.56 3.69 -4.71
C SER A 274 27.79 3.87 -3.82
N ALA A 275 28.95 4.14 -4.42
CA ALA A 275 30.07 4.72 -3.69
C ALA A 275 29.73 6.17 -3.25
N PRO A 276 30.35 6.70 -2.18
CA PRO A 276 30.14 8.09 -1.77
C PRO A 276 30.33 9.06 -2.93
N ASN A 277 29.41 10.02 -3.07
CA ASN A 277 29.48 11.07 -4.09
C ASN A 277 29.50 10.53 -5.54
N THR A 278 28.90 9.37 -5.79
CA THR A 278 28.78 8.81 -7.16
C THR A 278 27.98 9.76 -8.05
N ILE A 279 26.91 10.36 -7.53
CA ILE A 279 26.13 11.40 -8.21
C ILE A 279 26.27 12.66 -7.34
N PRO A 280 27.19 13.58 -7.66
CA PRO A 280 27.39 14.77 -6.84
C PRO A 280 26.22 15.73 -6.98
N LEU A 281 25.79 16.30 -5.85
CA LEU A 281 24.89 17.45 -5.82
C LEU A 281 25.74 18.72 -5.66
N THR A 282 25.49 19.73 -6.49
CA THR A 282 26.29 20.97 -6.51
C THR A 282 26.08 21.80 -5.24
N ALA A 283 27.14 22.37 -4.68
CA ALA A 283 27.00 23.26 -3.53
C ALA A 283 26.23 24.55 -3.90
N GLU A 284 26.48 25.07 -5.10
CA GLU A 284 25.69 26.16 -5.68
C GLU A 284 24.44 25.58 -6.35
N HIS A 285 23.28 25.97 -5.85
CA HIS A 285 22.00 25.60 -6.41
C HIS A 285 21.04 26.81 -6.35
N PRO A 286 20.00 26.86 -7.20
CA PRO A 286 19.01 27.91 -7.11
C PRO A 286 18.29 27.89 -5.74
N THR A 287 17.70 29.01 -5.36
CA THR A 287 16.94 29.09 -4.11
C THR A 287 15.67 28.26 -4.22
N VAL A 288 15.55 27.26 -3.36
CA VAL A 288 14.35 26.44 -3.25
C VAL A 288 13.17 27.32 -2.84
N THR A 289 12.05 27.17 -3.55
CA THR A 289 10.81 27.91 -3.26
C THR A 289 9.67 26.94 -2.98
N LEU A 290 8.97 27.14 -1.86
CA LEU A 290 7.83 26.33 -1.44
C LEU A 290 6.51 26.96 -1.89
N TYR A 291 5.64 26.16 -2.52
CA TYR A 291 4.27 26.52 -2.88
C TYR A 291 3.32 25.56 -2.18
N SER A 292 2.39 26.08 -1.37
CA SER A 292 1.31 25.26 -0.82
C SER A 292 0.20 25.10 -1.86
N HIS A 293 -0.34 23.89 -2.02
CA HIS A 293 -1.48 23.69 -2.90
C HIS A 293 -2.70 24.44 -2.31
N PRO A 294 -3.46 25.20 -3.12
CA PRO A 294 -4.53 26.07 -2.60
C PRO A 294 -5.73 25.30 -2.02
N VAL A 295 -5.95 24.06 -2.45
CA VAL A 295 -7.10 23.24 -2.06
C VAL A 295 -6.73 21.95 -1.31
N VAL A 296 -5.88 21.09 -1.88
CA VAL A 296 -5.46 19.82 -1.27
C VAL A 296 -4.70 20.06 0.04
N PRO A 297 -5.25 19.64 1.21
CA PRO A 297 -4.62 19.90 2.51
C PRO A 297 -3.25 19.23 2.63
N GLY A 298 -2.28 19.96 3.20
CA GLY A 298 -0.93 19.44 3.47
C GLY A 298 -0.05 19.20 2.24
N LEU A 299 -0.59 19.31 1.02
CA LEU A 299 0.17 19.18 -0.22
C LEU A 299 0.95 20.47 -0.51
N SER A 300 2.24 20.29 -0.81
CA SER A 300 3.13 21.36 -1.21
C SER A 300 4.03 20.93 -2.38
N LEU A 301 4.49 21.91 -3.16
CA LEU A 301 5.49 21.74 -4.20
C LEU A 301 6.71 22.60 -3.87
N LEU A 302 7.88 21.97 -3.72
CA LEU A 302 9.16 22.66 -3.65
C LEU A 302 9.72 22.73 -5.08
N LYS A 303 10.10 23.91 -5.54
CA LYS A 303 10.78 24.10 -6.83
C LYS A 303 12.28 24.24 -6.64
N ASP A 304 13.01 23.89 -7.70
CA ASP A 304 14.46 24.11 -7.81
C ASP A 304 15.28 23.38 -6.74
N VAL A 305 14.81 22.20 -6.30
CA VAL A 305 15.51 21.33 -5.34
C VAL A 305 16.70 20.63 -5.99
N LEU A 306 16.51 20.14 -7.21
CA LEU A 306 17.56 19.60 -8.07
C LEU A 306 17.69 20.45 -9.33
N SER A 307 18.92 20.60 -9.81
CA SER A 307 19.19 21.20 -11.12
C SER A 307 18.83 20.22 -12.25
N ALA A 308 18.74 20.76 -13.48
CA ALA A 308 18.48 19.92 -14.64
C ALA A 308 19.58 18.85 -14.87
N ASP A 309 20.84 19.20 -14.60
CA ASP A 309 21.98 18.29 -14.77
C ASP A 309 22.01 17.21 -13.69
N GLU A 310 21.67 17.54 -12.44
CA GLU A 310 21.52 16.56 -11.35
C GLU A 310 20.40 15.56 -11.67
N CYS A 311 19.26 16.03 -12.18
CA CYS A 311 18.17 15.17 -12.63
C CYS A 311 18.61 14.23 -13.75
N LYS A 312 19.31 14.74 -14.78
CA LYS A 312 19.83 13.92 -15.88
C LYS A 312 20.86 12.90 -15.41
N ALA A 313 21.74 13.26 -14.48
CA ALA A 313 22.73 12.34 -13.90
C ALA A 313 22.05 11.18 -13.15
N ILE A 314 20.97 11.44 -12.41
CA ILE A 314 20.18 10.39 -11.74
C ILE A 314 19.46 9.49 -12.76
N VAL A 315 18.88 10.07 -13.82
CA VAL A 315 18.28 9.28 -14.91
C VAL A 315 19.33 8.40 -15.58
N ALA A 316 20.51 8.95 -15.88
CA ALA A 316 21.64 8.19 -16.45
C ALA A 316 22.08 7.03 -15.54
N ALA A 317 22.09 7.23 -14.22
CA ALA A 317 22.36 6.18 -13.24
C ALA A 317 21.36 5.02 -13.32
N GLY A 318 20.06 5.32 -13.34
CA GLY A 318 19.03 4.29 -13.49
C GLY A 318 19.09 3.57 -14.83
N GLU A 319 19.35 4.29 -15.94
CA GLU A 319 19.48 3.69 -17.27
C GLU A 319 20.76 2.83 -17.40
N THR A 320 21.82 3.14 -16.66
CA THR A 320 23.08 2.36 -16.66
C THR A 320 22.88 0.96 -16.09
N VAL A 321 22.07 0.82 -15.04
CA VAL A 321 21.78 -0.49 -14.41
C VAL A 321 20.50 -1.14 -14.94
N ASN A 322 19.89 -0.53 -15.96
CA ASN A 322 18.65 -0.93 -16.61
C ASN A 322 17.45 -1.02 -15.65
N PHE A 323 16.52 -0.06 -15.77
CA PHE A 323 15.26 -0.10 -15.03
C PHE A 323 14.51 -1.42 -15.28
N LEU A 324 14.28 -2.20 -14.21
CA LEU A 324 13.60 -3.50 -14.30
C LEU A 324 12.08 -3.34 -14.25
N PRO A 325 11.31 -4.00 -15.14
CA PRO A 325 9.85 -3.87 -15.13
C PRO A 325 9.25 -4.38 -13.81
N ASP A 326 8.22 -3.68 -13.33
CA ASP A 326 7.34 -4.15 -12.27
C ASP A 326 6.10 -4.80 -12.87
N ALA A 327 6.11 -6.13 -12.98
CA ALA A 327 5.01 -6.89 -13.54
C ALA A 327 4.57 -7.97 -12.54
N PRO A 328 3.69 -7.63 -11.57
CA PRO A 328 3.18 -8.59 -10.62
C PRO A 328 2.51 -9.78 -11.31
N LEU A 329 2.71 -10.97 -10.76
CA LEU A 329 2.01 -12.18 -11.20
C LEU A 329 0.52 -12.03 -10.84
N ARG A 330 -0.34 -12.08 -11.86
CA ARG A 330 -1.79 -12.02 -11.71
C ARG A 330 -2.40 -13.40 -11.96
N GLU A 331 -3.52 -13.68 -11.30
CA GLU A 331 -4.23 -14.96 -11.41
C GLU A 331 -4.84 -15.18 -12.80
N ASP A 332 -5.19 -14.09 -13.49
CA ASP A 332 -5.73 -14.11 -14.86
C ASP A 332 -4.65 -14.31 -15.94
N GLY A 333 -3.37 -14.29 -15.56
CA GLY A 333 -2.23 -14.43 -16.46
C GLY A 333 -1.93 -13.18 -17.29
N ASP A 334 -2.66 -12.08 -17.09
CA ASP A 334 -2.40 -10.83 -17.80
C ASP A 334 -1.15 -10.13 -17.25
N ILE A 335 -0.30 -9.63 -18.16
CA ILE A 335 0.97 -8.99 -17.79
C ILE A 335 0.80 -7.48 -17.97
N SER A 336 0.73 -6.77 -16.85
CA SER A 336 0.67 -5.32 -16.81
C SER A 336 1.91 -4.78 -16.12
N ILE A 337 2.67 -3.98 -16.85
CA ILE A 337 3.85 -3.28 -16.31
C ILE A 337 3.37 -2.02 -15.60
N LEU A 338 3.51 -2.00 -14.27
CA LEU A 338 3.08 -0.88 -13.44
C LEU A 338 4.08 0.28 -13.49
N ALA A 339 5.37 -0.04 -13.55
CA ALA A 339 6.49 0.88 -13.66
C ALA A 339 7.73 0.12 -14.12
N HIS A 340 8.83 0.81 -14.39
CA HIS A 340 10.16 0.20 -14.35
C HIS A 340 10.95 0.81 -13.18
N ASN A 341 11.71 -0.02 -12.48
CA ASN A 341 12.28 0.30 -11.18
C ASN A 341 13.81 0.31 -11.21
N PHE A 342 14.37 1.32 -10.55
CA PHE A 342 15.72 1.33 -10.02
C PHE A 342 15.62 1.63 -8.52
N TYR A 343 15.81 0.61 -7.69
CA TYR A 343 15.82 0.78 -6.23
C TYR A 343 17.24 1.08 -5.78
N TRP A 344 17.42 2.19 -5.09
CA TRP A 344 18.72 2.72 -4.76
C TRP A 344 18.75 3.19 -3.32
N VAL A 345 19.59 2.58 -2.48
CA VAL A 345 19.94 3.16 -1.18
C VAL A 345 21.07 4.15 -1.41
N VAL A 346 20.75 5.43 -1.33
CA VAL A 346 21.68 6.52 -1.65
C VAL A 346 22.84 6.56 -0.65
N ASP A 347 24.00 7.00 -1.12
CA ASP A 347 25.13 7.26 -0.22
C ASP A 347 24.85 8.47 0.68
N THR A 348 25.56 8.55 1.80
CA THR A 348 25.32 9.55 2.85
C THR A 348 25.61 10.97 2.36
N VAL A 349 26.59 11.15 1.46
CA VAL A 349 26.95 12.48 0.95
C VAL A 349 25.81 13.05 0.09
N PHE A 350 25.25 12.23 -0.81
CA PHE A 350 24.07 12.59 -1.59
C PHE A 350 22.88 12.89 -0.67
N HIS A 351 22.60 12.00 0.29
CA HIS A 351 21.49 12.17 1.25
C HIS A 351 21.60 13.48 2.02
N ASP A 352 22.73 13.73 2.67
CA ASP A 352 22.90 14.88 3.57
C ASP A 352 22.86 16.20 2.79
N SER A 353 23.39 16.20 1.57
CA SER A 353 23.36 17.35 0.67
C SER A 353 21.93 17.68 0.22
N LEU A 354 21.15 16.67 -0.18
CA LEU A 354 19.74 16.86 -0.51
C LEU A 354 18.93 17.30 0.71
N TRP A 355 19.16 16.67 1.86
CA TRP A 355 18.48 17.01 3.11
C TRP A 355 18.73 18.47 3.51
N ALA A 356 19.98 18.94 3.45
CA ALA A 356 20.33 20.32 3.76
C ALA A 356 19.58 21.34 2.88
N ARG A 357 19.30 21.00 1.60
CA ARG A 357 18.52 21.87 0.71
C ARG A 357 17.05 21.97 1.11
N VAL A 358 16.47 20.89 1.63
CA VAL A 358 15.00 20.75 1.78
C VAL A 358 14.52 20.85 3.22
N SER A 359 15.38 20.57 4.21
CA SER A 359 15.01 20.57 5.63
C SER A 359 14.38 21.88 6.11
N PRO A 360 14.73 23.09 5.61
CA PRO A 360 14.07 24.33 6.03
C PRO A 360 12.58 24.42 5.65
N PHE A 361 12.14 23.61 4.69
CA PHE A 361 10.76 23.61 4.16
C PHE A 361 9.93 22.44 4.68
N VAL A 362 10.55 21.53 5.43
CA VAL A 362 9.91 20.36 6.02
C VAL A 362 9.41 20.74 7.42
N PRO A 363 8.18 20.35 7.81
CA PRO A 363 7.68 20.60 9.16
C PRO A 363 8.66 20.06 10.22
N PRO A 364 9.17 20.89 11.15
CA PRO A 364 10.13 20.44 12.15
C PRO A 364 9.53 19.44 13.13
N SER A 365 8.21 19.49 13.33
CA SER A 365 7.45 18.52 14.11
C SER A 365 6.01 18.38 13.63
N VAL A 366 5.45 17.16 13.75
CA VAL A 366 4.03 16.87 13.52
C VAL A 366 3.45 16.09 14.69
N GLY A 367 2.55 16.71 15.45
CA GLY A 367 1.97 16.10 16.65
C GLY A 367 3.02 15.78 17.72
N GLY A 368 4.03 16.64 17.86
CA GLY A 368 5.15 16.46 18.80
C GLY A 368 6.23 15.49 18.33
N ARG A 369 6.02 14.76 17.22
CA ARG A 369 7.04 13.89 16.59
C ARG A 369 8.03 14.74 15.84
N VAL A 370 9.33 14.60 16.12
CA VAL A 370 10.38 15.46 15.55
C VAL A 370 10.88 14.88 14.23
N VAL A 371 11.16 15.75 13.25
CA VAL A 371 11.71 15.34 11.95
C VAL A 371 13.17 14.89 12.07
N ARG A 372 13.57 13.88 11.28
CA ARG A 372 14.89 13.24 11.35
C ARG A 372 15.68 13.24 10.05
N GLY A 373 15.02 13.24 8.90
CA GLY A 373 15.69 13.26 7.61
C GLY A 373 14.82 12.75 6.48
N LEU A 374 15.45 12.37 5.38
CA LEU A 374 14.82 11.64 4.28
C LEU A 374 15.16 10.16 4.36
N ASN A 375 14.25 9.32 3.90
CA ASN A 375 14.56 7.92 3.74
C ASN A 375 15.65 7.70 2.69
N ARG A 376 16.72 6.99 3.06
CA ARG A 376 17.83 6.72 2.14
C ARG A 376 17.45 5.73 1.03
N ARG A 377 16.36 4.98 1.16
CA ARG A 377 15.86 4.06 0.12
C ARG A 377 15.02 4.81 -0.91
N PHE A 378 15.67 5.22 -1.98
CA PHE A 378 15.05 5.87 -3.12
C PHE A 378 14.48 4.80 -4.06
N ARG A 379 13.19 4.95 -4.40
CA ARG A 379 12.57 4.19 -5.49
C ARG A 379 12.49 5.09 -6.70
N VAL A 380 13.38 4.88 -7.67
CA VAL A 380 13.37 5.61 -8.93
C VAL A 380 12.50 4.84 -9.91
N TYR A 381 11.47 5.50 -10.42
CA TYR A 381 10.50 4.93 -11.34
C TYR A 381 10.61 5.56 -12.71
N ARG A 382 10.45 4.72 -13.75
CA ARG A 382 10.19 5.14 -15.12
C ARG A 382 8.81 4.63 -15.54
N TYR A 383 7.89 5.56 -15.77
CA TYR A 383 6.57 5.30 -16.34
C TYR A 383 6.57 5.62 -17.83
N VAL A 384 6.09 4.69 -18.65
CA VAL A 384 5.96 4.81 -20.11
C VAL A 384 4.48 4.67 -20.48
N PRO A 385 4.08 4.91 -21.75
CA PRO A 385 2.68 4.82 -22.13
C PRO A 385 2.07 3.45 -21.78
N GLY A 386 0.89 3.48 -21.15
CA GLY A 386 0.21 2.30 -20.62
C GLY A 386 0.55 1.92 -19.18
N ALA A 387 1.59 2.52 -18.58
CA ALA A 387 1.85 2.41 -17.15
C ALA A 387 1.00 3.43 -16.37
N GLU A 388 0.20 2.93 -15.42
CA GLU A 388 -0.63 3.74 -14.52
C GLU A 388 -0.36 3.30 -13.08
N TYR A 389 -0.17 4.28 -12.19
CA TYR A 389 -0.08 4.01 -10.76
C TYR A 389 -1.44 4.31 -10.12
N ARG A 390 -2.24 3.25 -9.94
CA ARG A 390 -3.64 3.32 -9.49
C ARG A 390 -3.81 4.14 -8.22
N ALA A 391 -5.02 4.67 -8.02
CA ALA A 391 -5.36 5.43 -6.82
C ALA A 391 -5.11 4.62 -5.54
N HIS A 392 -4.39 5.21 -4.60
CA HIS A 392 -3.95 4.57 -3.37
C HIS A 392 -3.71 5.60 -2.26
N ILE A 393 -3.45 5.05 -1.07
CA ILE A 393 -3.00 5.80 0.11
C ILE A 393 -1.60 5.28 0.43
N ASP A 394 -0.66 6.21 0.60
CA ASP A 394 0.72 5.86 0.86
C ASP A 394 0.90 5.27 2.27
N GLY A 395 1.60 4.13 2.32
CA GLY A 395 1.96 3.47 3.57
C GLY A 395 3.18 4.13 4.21
N ALA A 396 3.25 4.07 5.54
CA ALA A 396 4.42 4.50 6.29
C ALA A 396 5.58 3.50 6.14
N TRP A 397 6.81 4.02 6.23
CA TRP A 397 8.04 3.27 6.04
C TRP A 397 9.07 3.66 7.13
N PRO A 398 9.77 2.70 7.74
CA PRO A 398 10.83 3.01 8.70
C PRO A 398 12.10 3.50 7.98
N PRO A 399 13.04 4.16 8.68
CA PRO A 399 14.28 4.58 8.06
C PRO A 399 15.07 3.40 7.51
N SER A 400 15.53 3.50 6.27
CA SER A 400 16.30 2.42 5.64
C SER A 400 17.79 2.76 5.61
N GLY A 401 18.64 1.75 5.75
CA GLY A 401 20.08 1.93 5.84
C GLY A 401 20.88 0.76 5.29
N ILE A 402 22.19 0.84 5.45
CA ILE A 402 23.15 -0.20 5.07
C ILE A 402 24.22 -0.28 6.15
N LEU A 403 24.62 -1.49 6.52
CA LEU A 403 25.78 -1.74 7.39
C LEU A 403 27.11 -1.59 6.62
N PRO A 404 28.26 -1.50 7.31
CA PRO A 404 29.57 -1.37 6.64
C PRO A 404 29.94 -2.52 5.70
N ASP A 405 29.30 -3.68 5.83
CA ASP A 405 29.49 -4.86 4.97
C ASP A 405 28.47 -4.96 3.83
N ASP A 406 27.78 -3.86 3.53
CA ASP A 406 26.71 -3.73 2.54
C ASP A 406 25.39 -4.46 2.87
N THR A 407 25.24 -4.99 4.07
CA THR A 407 23.96 -5.58 4.48
C THR A 407 22.88 -4.50 4.54
N TYR A 408 21.81 -4.67 3.76
CA TYR A 408 20.63 -3.81 3.81
C TYR A 408 19.90 -3.92 5.15
N VAL A 409 19.53 -2.77 5.72
CA VAL A 409 18.75 -2.68 6.95
C VAL A 409 17.41 -2.01 6.62
N TYR A 410 16.33 -2.78 6.76
CA TYR A 410 14.97 -2.31 6.49
C TYR A 410 14.54 -1.18 7.43
N ASP A 411 14.78 -1.37 8.73
CA ASP A 411 14.54 -0.39 9.79
C ASP A 411 15.86 -0.10 10.52
N ALA A 412 16.47 1.02 10.17
CA ALA A 412 17.71 1.57 10.69
C ALA A 412 17.45 2.60 11.81
N SER A 413 16.27 2.56 12.45
CA SER A 413 15.96 3.42 13.57
C SER A 413 17.00 3.23 14.68
N PRO A 414 17.49 4.31 15.33
CA PRO A 414 18.36 4.15 16.48
C PRO A 414 17.66 3.38 17.60
N GLU A 415 18.42 2.58 18.35
CA GLU A 415 17.88 1.79 19.45
C GLU A 415 17.11 2.67 20.46
N GLY A 416 15.88 2.25 20.80
CA GLY A 416 14.99 3.00 21.68
C GLY A 416 14.35 4.26 21.08
N LYS A 417 14.71 4.64 19.84
CA LYS A 417 14.22 5.84 19.13
C LYS A 417 13.62 5.44 17.78
N GLY A 418 12.56 4.64 17.83
CA GLY A 418 11.84 4.19 16.64
C GLY A 418 11.35 5.38 15.79
N GLN A 419 11.54 5.27 14.48
CA GLN A 419 11.18 6.28 13.49
C GLN A 419 10.25 5.70 12.43
N SER A 420 9.43 6.55 11.82
CA SER A 420 8.55 6.21 10.72
C SER A 420 8.31 7.44 9.86
N SER A 421 8.12 7.23 8.57
CA SER A 421 7.77 8.33 7.70
C SER A 421 6.35 8.86 7.94
N LEU A 422 6.18 10.17 7.73
CA LEU A 422 4.88 10.88 7.79
C LEU A 422 4.57 11.71 6.56
N PHE A 423 5.50 11.82 5.60
CA PHE A 423 5.27 12.54 4.35
C PHE A 423 5.89 11.79 3.19
N THR A 424 5.16 11.75 2.07
CA THR A 424 5.70 11.28 0.80
C THR A 424 6.51 12.42 0.22
N PHE A 425 7.64 12.08 -0.40
CA PHE A 425 8.54 13.02 -1.03
C PHE A 425 8.80 12.55 -2.47
N LEU A 426 8.04 13.11 -3.42
CA LEU A 426 8.10 12.75 -4.84
C LEU A 426 8.97 13.75 -5.60
N ILE A 427 10.17 13.34 -6.02
CA ILE A 427 11.11 14.17 -6.78
C ILE A 427 10.92 13.91 -8.27
N TYR A 428 10.51 14.92 -9.03
CA TYR A 428 10.31 14.78 -10.47
C TYR A 428 11.63 15.02 -11.22
N LEU A 429 12.06 14.05 -12.03
CA LEU A 429 13.35 14.11 -12.73
C LEU A 429 13.22 14.63 -14.17
N ASN A 430 12.00 14.77 -14.68
CA ASN A 430 11.69 15.32 -15.99
C ASN A 430 10.22 15.79 -16.04
N ASP A 431 9.81 16.50 -17.09
CA ASP A 431 8.46 17.09 -17.22
C ASP A 431 7.94 17.25 -18.67
N GLU A 432 8.62 16.64 -19.64
CA GLU A 432 8.36 16.67 -21.09
C GLU A 432 7.47 15.51 -21.60
N PHE A 433 6.40 15.18 -20.87
CA PHE A 433 5.46 14.11 -21.22
C PHE A 433 4.00 14.57 -21.24
N GLU A 434 3.10 13.80 -21.88
CA GLU A 434 1.65 14.03 -21.86
C GLU A 434 0.99 13.07 -20.84
N GLY A 435 0.03 13.57 -20.06
CA GLY A 435 -0.45 12.90 -18.85
C GLY A 435 0.58 12.92 -17.72
N GLY A 436 0.64 11.86 -16.91
CA GLY A 436 1.67 11.71 -15.88
C GLY A 436 1.50 12.61 -14.65
N GLU A 437 0.38 13.31 -14.51
CA GLU A 437 0.07 14.11 -13.32
C GLU A 437 0.05 13.24 -12.05
N THR A 438 0.38 13.86 -10.92
CA THR A 438 0.04 13.26 -9.61
C THR A 438 -1.31 13.86 -9.20
N THR A 439 -2.37 13.06 -9.24
CA THR A 439 -3.75 13.55 -9.11
C THR A 439 -4.31 13.17 -7.75
N TYR A 440 -4.84 14.14 -7.02
CA TYR A 440 -5.38 13.98 -5.66
C TYR A 440 -6.90 14.04 -5.66
N PHE A 441 -7.56 13.27 -4.81
CA PHE A 441 -9.02 13.13 -4.79
C PHE A 441 -9.61 13.56 -3.46
N LEU A 442 -10.57 14.49 -3.51
CA LEU A 442 -11.28 14.98 -2.34
C LEU A 442 -12.79 14.78 -2.47
N PRO A 443 -13.49 14.39 -1.39
CA PRO A 443 -14.96 14.40 -1.37
C PRO A 443 -15.50 15.81 -1.63
N ALA A 444 -16.27 15.98 -2.71
CA ALA A 444 -16.92 17.23 -3.02
C ALA A 444 -18.02 17.57 -1.99
N ALA A 445 -18.61 18.77 -2.08
CA ALA A 445 -19.73 19.14 -1.22
C ALA A 445 -20.95 18.20 -1.39
N ARG A 446 -21.18 17.69 -2.61
CA ARG A 446 -22.22 16.70 -2.89
C ARG A 446 -21.67 15.29 -2.68
N GLU A 447 -22.37 14.50 -1.87
CA GLU A 447 -22.04 13.08 -1.68
C GLU A 447 -22.10 12.29 -2.99
N GLY A 448 -21.17 11.34 -3.14
CA GLY A 448 -20.98 10.58 -4.38
C GLY A 448 -20.22 11.32 -5.48
N THR A 449 -19.70 12.51 -5.23
CA THR A 449 -18.79 13.20 -6.15
C THR A 449 -17.41 13.36 -5.52
N LEU A 450 -16.37 12.92 -6.24
CA LEU A 450 -14.98 13.21 -5.91
C LEU A 450 -14.44 14.29 -6.85
N ASN A 451 -13.76 15.30 -6.31
CA ASN A 451 -13.02 16.27 -7.10
C ASN A 451 -11.59 15.78 -7.28
N ALA A 452 -11.12 15.69 -8.52
CA ALA A 452 -9.77 15.29 -8.88
C ALA A 452 -8.93 16.53 -9.17
N TYR A 453 -7.85 16.72 -8.42
CA TYR A 453 -6.91 17.84 -8.50
C TYR A 453 -5.58 17.38 -9.08
N PRO A 454 -5.34 17.54 -10.39
CA PRO A 454 -4.10 17.12 -11.03
C PRO A 454 -2.97 18.10 -10.68
N VAL A 455 -1.82 17.57 -10.30
CA VAL A 455 -0.58 18.36 -10.13
C VAL A 455 0.39 18.01 -11.23
N ARG A 456 0.80 19.02 -11.99
CA ARG A 456 1.76 18.86 -13.07
C ARG A 456 3.18 18.69 -12.49
N PRO A 457 3.91 17.62 -12.85
CA PRO A 457 5.31 17.48 -12.50
C PRO A 457 6.16 18.64 -13.01
N VAL A 458 7.13 19.06 -12.19
CA VAL A 458 8.11 20.10 -12.53
C VAL A 458 9.49 19.50 -12.33
N MET A 459 10.31 19.42 -13.38
CA MET A 459 11.65 18.85 -13.32
C MET A 459 12.48 19.51 -12.20
N GLY A 460 13.12 18.70 -11.37
CA GLY A 460 13.89 19.14 -10.21
C GLY A 460 13.05 19.61 -9.02
N GLY A 461 11.72 19.62 -9.16
CA GLY A 461 10.78 19.92 -8.09
C GLY A 461 10.37 18.68 -7.30
N VAL A 462 9.79 18.93 -6.13
CA VAL A 462 9.31 17.91 -5.20
C VAL A 462 7.87 18.17 -4.82
N ALA A 463 6.99 17.19 -5.02
CA ALA A 463 5.70 17.18 -4.34
C ALA A 463 5.84 16.50 -2.96
N MET A 464 5.47 17.22 -1.91
CA MET A 464 5.48 16.74 -0.52
C MET A 464 4.07 16.82 0.06
N PHE A 465 3.57 15.70 0.57
CA PHE A 465 2.23 15.60 1.16
C PHE A 465 2.22 14.58 2.30
N PRO A 466 1.35 14.77 3.32
CA PRO A 466 1.31 13.89 4.48
C PRO A 466 0.86 12.47 4.12
N HIS A 467 1.34 11.50 4.88
CA HIS A 467 0.79 10.15 4.97
C HIS A 467 0.95 9.64 6.41
N GLY A 468 0.77 8.34 6.64
CA GLY A 468 1.13 7.73 7.94
C GLY A 468 0.02 7.82 8.99
N ASP A 469 -0.85 8.82 8.86
CA ASP A 469 -2.13 8.90 9.56
C ASP A 469 -3.29 8.84 8.54
N ALA A 470 -4.36 8.13 8.88
CA ALA A 470 -5.52 8.00 8.01
C ALA A 470 -6.23 9.34 7.78
N ARG A 471 -6.18 10.28 8.73
CA ARG A 471 -6.89 11.55 8.63
C ARG A 471 -6.34 12.47 7.55
N ASP A 472 -5.01 12.55 7.46
CA ASP A 472 -4.34 13.54 6.60
C ASP A 472 -3.82 12.93 5.30
N ALA A 473 -3.76 11.59 5.19
CA ALA A 473 -3.21 10.93 4.01
C ALA A 473 -4.15 11.07 2.79
N PRO A 474 -3.75 11.84 1.76
CA PRO A 474 -4.64 12.11 0.64
C PRO A 474 -4.69 10.90 -0.30
N LEU A 475 -5.90 10.58 -0.76
CA LEU A 475 -6.08 9.65 -1.86
C LEU A 475 -5.49 10.26 -3.13
N HIS A 476 -4.58 9.54 -3.78
CA HIS A 476 -3.91 10.04 -4.97
C HIS A 476 -3.52 8.92 -5.92
N GLU A 477 -3.24 9.29 -7.17
CA GLU A 477 -2.75 8.40 -8.21
C GLU A 477 -1.58 9.04 -8.98
N GLY A 478 -0.82 8.21 -9.69
CA GLY A 478 0.01 8.66 -10.80
C GLY A 478 -0.75 8.44 -12.10
N THR A 479 -1.42 9.48 -12.61
CA THR A 479 -2.20 9.43 -13.84
C THR A 479 -1.33 8.91 -14.97
N GLY A 480 -1.85 7.96 -15.76
CA GLY A 480 -1.07 7.28 -16.79
C GLY A 480 -0.40 8.23 -17.79
N VAL A 481 0.84 7.93 -18.16
CA VAL A 481 1.56 8.62 -19.23
C VAL A 481 0.92 8.25 -20.56
N ARG A 482 0.65 9.24 -21.42
CA ARG A 482 0.13 9.00 -22.78
C ARG A 482 1.22 9.06 -23.85
N LYS A 483 2.22 9.92 -23.64
CA LYS A 483 3.36 10.12 -24.54
C LYS A 483 4.62 10.53 -23.78
N GLY A 484 5.77 10.08 -24.25
CA GLY A 484 7.05 10.30 -23.57
C GLY A 484 7.27 9.28 -22.45
N ALA A 485 8.08 9.65 -21.45
CA ALA A 485 8.24 8.87 -20.23
C ALA A 485 8.37 9.81 -19.02
N LYS A 486 7.84 9.41 -17.87
CA LYS A 486 7.98 10.12 -16.60
C LYS A 486 9.01 9.41 -15.73
N TYR A 487 10.02 10.16 -15.28
CA TYR A 487 10.99 9.74 -14.29
C TYR A 487 10.71 10.44 -12.96
N VAL A 488 10.57 9.67 -11.89
CA VAL A 488 10.25 10.20 -10.57
C VAL A 488 10.89 9.35 -9.48
N ILE A 489 11.34 9.99 -8.41
CA ILE A 489 11.83 9.31 -7.21
C ILE A 489 10.72 9.37 -6.16
N ARG A 490 10.42 8.24 -5.53
CA ARG A 490 9.65 8.19 -4.28
C ARG A 490 10.60 7.88 -3.12
N THR A 491 10.70 8.83 -2.21
CA THR A 491 11.22 8.66 -0.87
C THR A 491 10.22 9.25 0.13
N GLU A 492 10.57 9.32 1.40
CA GLU A 492 9.73 9.83 2.46
C GLU A 492 10.52 10.70 3.43
N VAL A 493 9.81 11.53 4.18
CA VAL A 493 10.36 12.28 5.32
C VAL A 493 10.12 11.51 6.61
N GLU A 494 11.18 11.27 7.35
CA GLU A 494 11.21 10.46 8.58
C GLU A 494 11.00 11.32 9.82
N TYR A 495 10.19 10.81 10.73
CA TYR A 495 9.93 11.42 12.04
C TYR A 495 10.04 10.37 13.14
N ASP A 496 10.23 10.81 14.37
CA ASP A 496 10.10 9.93 15.52
C ASP A 496 8.69 9.35 15.61
N ILE A 497 8.55 8.09 16.04
CA ILE A 497 7.22 7.47 16.25
C ILE A 497 6.56 8.06 17.51
N LYS A 498 7.37 8.40 18.53
CA LYS A 498 6.88 8.97 19.78
C LYS A 498 6.99 10.51 19.74
N PRO A 499 5.98 11.23 20.23
CA PRO A 499 6.12 12.65 20.51
C PRO A 499 7.27 12.89 21.50
N SER A 500 8.01 13.98 21.30
CA SER A 500 8.95 14.49 22.30
C SER A 500 8.19 14.99 23.53
N GLU A 501 8.73 14.70 24.73
CA GLU A 501 8.15 15.17 26.00
C GLU A 501 8.50 16.64 26.31
N GLU A 502 9.35 17.26 25.49
CA GLU A 502 9.82 18.64 25.64
C GLU A 502 9.19 19.52 24.55
N VAL A 503 8.23 20.36 24.96
CA VAL A 503 7.77 21.54 24.21
C VAL A 503 8.20 22.79 24.97
#